data_AF-A0A7W4V2L2-F1
#
_entry.id   AF-A0A7W4V2L2-F1
#
_cell.length_a   1.000
_cell.length_b   1.000
_cell.length_c   1.000
_cell.angle_alpha   90.00
_cell.angle_beta   90.00
_cell.angle_gamma   90.00
#
_symmetry.space_group_name_H-M   'P 1'
#
loop_
_entity.id
_entity.type
_entity.pdbx_description
1 polymer ?
#
loop_
_entity_poly.entity_id
_entity_poly.type
_entity_poly.pdbx_seq_one_letter_code
_entity_poly.pdbx_strand_id
1 'polypeptide(L)'
;MAAGGIYVETSIRAPLESVWQATQDPTQHVRWDVRFTSIEPTSTTDSGTTRFVYTRRVPLHTVRGTGISLGEITRADGTRTSALRFTTSDPLSPIRDGRGYWRYVPAGDGAISFITGYDYSSGWGVLDVVVRPIIGWATAWSFDRLRIWLETGVAPEQWPLWSVLWFWRANRPRAGRCKRKPHGGSRRADHLSAAPETLRKLADPKGTA
;
A
#
# COMPACT_ATOMS: atom_id res chain seq x y z
N MET A 1 19.33 -5.85 13.70
CA MET A 1 18.04 -6.58 13.68
C MET A 1 17.18 -5.97 12.59
N ALA A 2 16.99 -6.65 11.46
CA ALA A 2 16.08 -6.18 10.43
C ALA A 2 14.68 -6.06 11.06
N ALA A 3 14.13 -4.85 11.12
CA ALA A 3 12.78 -4.66 11.60
C ALA A 3 11.84 -5.38 10.61
N GLY A 4 10.98 -6.28 11.10
CA GLY A 4 10.14 -7.14 10.27
C GLY A 4 9.31 -6.34 9.25
N GLY A 5 8.90 -6.99 8.16
CA GLY A 5 8.09 -6.35 7.11
C GLY A 5 6.79 -5.73 7.67
N ILE A 6 6.14 -4.89 6.87
CA ILE A 6 4.81 -4.37 7.16
C ILE A 6 3.77 -5.27 6.50
N TYR A 7 2.81 -5.73 7.31
CA TYR A 7 1.62 -6.43 6.85
C TYR A 7 0.36 -5.66 7.22
N VAL A 8 -0.56 -5.54 6.27
CA VAL A 8 -1.92 -5.06 6.50
C VAL A 8 -2.89 -5.90 5.68
N GLU A 9 -3.97 -6.33 6.31
CA GLU A 9 -5.10 -6.98 5.65
C GLU A 9 -6.40 -6.33 6.10
N THR A 10 -7.30 -6.10 5.16
CA THR A 10 -8.68 -5.68 5.41
C THR A 10 -9.65 -6.51 4.57
N SER A 11 -10.86 -6.70 5.08
CA SER A 11 -11.97 -7.26 4.30
C SER A 11 -12.82 -6.10 3.76
N ILE A 12 -13.16 -6.14 2.47
CA ILE A 12 -13.96 -5.11 1.80
C ILE A 12 -15.15 -5.76 1.13
N ARG A 13 -16.37 -5.38 1.50
CA ARG A 13 -17.61 -5.81 0.86
C ARG A 13 -17.91 -4.96 -0.38
N ALA A 14 -17.15 -5.21 -1.45
CA ALA A 14 -17.33 -4.58 -2.75
C ALA A 14 -16.87 -5.55 -3.85
N PRO A 15 -17.34 -5.38 -5.11
CA PRO A 15 -16.86 -6.17 -6.22
C PRO A 15 -15.33 -6.09 -6.36
N LEU A 16 -14.69 -7.20 -6.73
CA LEU A 16 -13.24 -7.25 -6.97
C LEU A 16 -12.77 -6.13 -7.90
N GLU A 17 -13.54 -5.88 -8.96
CA GLU A 17 -13.20 -4.84 -9.93
C GLU A 17 -13.21 -3.44 -9.32
N SER A 18 -14.15 -3.13 -8.42
CA SER A 18 -14.17 -1.85 -7.72
C SER A 18 -12.96 -1.68 -6.81
N VAL A 19 -12.56 -2.75 -6.09
CA VAL A 19 -11.35 -2.74 -5.26
C VAL A 19 -10.10 -2.59 -6.13
N TRP A 20 -10.06 -3.29 -7.27
CA TRP A 20 -8.96 -3.23 -8.23
C TRP A 20 -8.80 -1.83 -8.80
N GLN A 21 -9.86 -1.23 -9.36
CA GLN A 21 -9.84 0.11 -9.92
C GLN A 21 -9.42 1.15 -8.88
N ALA A 22 -10.03 1.14 -7.70
CA ALA A 22 -9.71 2.11 -6.64
C ALA A 22 -8.25 2.03 -6.16
N THR A 23 -7.60 0.89 -6.33
CA THR A 23 -6.23 0.66 -5.86
C THR A 23 -5.20 0.85 -6.98
N GLN A 24 -5.50 0.41 -8.21
CA GLN A 24 -4.58 0.48 -9.36
C GLN A 24 -4.64 1.81 -10.11
N ASP A 25 -5.79 2.49 -10.16
CA ASP A 25 -5.92 3.81 -10.79
C ASP A 25 -5.21 4.87 -9.93
N PRO A 26 -4.15 5.52 -10.43
CA PRO A 26 -3.39 6.54 -9.68
C PRO A 26 -4.27 7.68 -9.16
N THR A 27 -5.29 8.09 -9.93
CA THR A 27 -6.18 9.20 -9.58
C THR A 27 -7.10 8.84 -8.41
N GLN A 28 -7.50 7.58 -8.30
CA GLN A 28 -8.30 7.07 -7.19
C GLN A 28 -7.43 6.71 -5.98
N HIS A 29 -6.25 6.15 -6.22
CA HIS A 29 -5.32 5.70 -5.19
C HIS A 29 -4.97 6.82 -4.20
N VAL A 30 -4.59 8.00 -4.72
CA VAL A 30 -4.19 9.15 -3.90
C VAL A 30 -5.33 9.70 -3.04
N ARG A 31 -6.58 9.37 -3.35
CA ARG A 31 -7.75 9.85 -2.59
C ARG A 31 -7.80 9.22 -1.21
N TRP A 32 -7.54 7.91 -1.10
CA TRP A 32 -7.65 7.16 0.15
C TRP A 32 -6.29 6.88 0.82
N ASP A 33 -5.22 6.72 0.05
CA ASP A 33 -3.90 6.42 0.59
C ASP A 33 -3.18 7.70 1.05
N VAL A 34 -3.00 7.83 2.36
CA VAL A 34 -2.35 9.01 2.94
C VAL A 34 -0.86 9.00 2.75
N ARG A 35 -0.26 7.89 2.29
CA ARG A 35 1.18 7.76 2.08
C ARG A 35 1.64 8.57 0.87
N PHE A 36 0.73 8.83 -0.08
CA PHE A 36 1.01 9.52 -1.33
C PHE A 36 0.19 10.82 -1.46
N THR A 37 0.71 11.76 -2.24
CA THR A 37 0.01 13.00 -2.63
C THR A 37 -0.22 13.05 -4.14
N SER A 38 0.74 12.57 -4.94
CA SER A 38 0.53 12.30 -6.36
C SER A 38 1.20 10.98 -6.77
N ILE A 39 0.65 10.34 -7.78
CA ILE A 39 1.23 9.18 -8.47
C ILE A 39 1.02 9.46 -9.97
N GLU A 40 2.12 9.54 -10.71
CA GLU A 40 2.15 9.92 -12.12
C GLU A 40 2.82 8.79 -12.91
N PRO A 41 2.06 8.02 -13.71
CA PRO A 41 2.63 7.04 -14.62
C PRO A 41 3.55 7.72 -15.64
N THR A 42 4.74 7.18 -15.83
CA THR A 42 5.73 7.73 -16.79
C THR A 42 5.90 6.86 -18.02
N SER A 43 5.76 5.54 -17.88
CA SER A 43 5.80 4.62 -19.01
C SER A 43 5.13 3.30 -18.65
N THR A 44 4.53 2.64 -19.64
CA THR A 44 4.00 1.27 -19.51
C THR A 44 4.58 0.45 -20.64
N THR A 45 5.18 -0.70 -20.30
CA THR A 45 5.69 -1.66 -21.28
C THR A 45 4.58 -2.58 -21.76
N ASP A 46 4.77 -3.20 -22.92
CA ASP A 46 3.85 -4.21 -23.47
C ASP A 46 3.66 -5.41 -22.54
N SER A 47 4.66 -5.69 -21.69
CA SER A 47 4.60 -6.71 -20.65
C SER A 47 3.77 -6.33 -19.41
N GLY A 48 3.09 -5.18 -19.44
CA GLY A 48 2.25 -4.70 -18.33
C GLY A 48 3.04 -4.15 -17.14
N THR A 49 4.32 -3.78 -17.34
CA THR A 49 5.11 -3.10 -16.32
C THR A 49 4.91 -1.60 -16.44
N THR A 50 4.40 -0.96 -15.39
CA THR A 50 4.22 0.49 -15.33
C THR A 50 5.26 1.12 -14.42
N ARG A 51 6.01 2.07 -14.96
CA ARG A 51 6.86 2.99 -14.19
C ARG A 51 6.04 4.20 -13.78
N PHE A 52 6.29 4.71 -12.59
CA PHE A 52 5.63 5.90 -12.08
C PHE A 52 6.55 6.74 -11.21
N VAL A 53 6.26 8.03 -11.14
CA VAL A 53 6.80 8.93 -10.13
C VAL A 53 5.74 9.10 -9.06
N TYR A 54 6.13 9.06 -7.79
CA TYR A 54 5.24 9.42 -6.70
C TYR A 54 5.79 10.60 -5.93
N THR A 55 4.88 11.39 -5.37
CA THR A 55 5.24 12.46 -4.44
C THR A 55 4.47 12.30 -3.13
N ARG A 56 5.10 12.74 -2.05
CA ARG A 56 4.45 12.93 -0.76
C ARG A 56 4.79 14.31 -0.23
N ARG A 57 3.77 15.17 -0.14
CA ARG A 57 3.88 16.47 0.52
C ARG A 57 3.77 16.31 2.03
N VAL A 58 4.74 16.88 2.73
CA VAL A 58 4.75 17.06 4.19
C VAL A 58 4.94 18.56 4.47
N PRO A 59 4.67 19.05 5.69
CA PRO A 59 4.94 20.45 6.01
C PRO A 59 6.40 20.81 5.66
N LEU A 60 6.57 21.85 4.83
CA LEU A 60 7.87 22.40 4.41
C LEU A 60 8.74 21.52 3.50
N HIS A 61 8.30 20.34 3.07
CA HIS A 61 9.09 19.48 2.18
C HIS A 61 8.22 18.60 1.28
N THR A 62 8.72 18.27 0.08
CA THR A 62 8.07 17.31 -0.83
C THR A 62 9.03 16.18 -1.13
N VAL A 63 8.70 14.99 -0.62
CA VAL A 63 9.45 13.78 -0.94
C VAL A 63 9.04 13.30 -2.32
N ARG A 64 10.01 13.13 -3.23
CA ARG A 64 9.80 12.56 -4.57
C ARG A 64 10.49 11.21 -4.67
N GLY A 65 9.82 10.23 -5.28
CA GLY A 65 10.41 8.92 -5.56
C GLY A 65 9.93 8.35 -6.87
N THR A 66 10.55 7.26 -7.28
CA THR A 66 10.17 6.49 -8.48
C THR A 66 9.76 5.10 -8.07
N GLY A 67 8.87 4.51 -8.86
CA GLY A 67 8.41 3.15 -8.65
C GLY A 67 8.16 2.42 -9.96
N ILE A 68 8.12 1.11 -9.84
CA ILE A 68 7.77 0.19 -10.90
C ILE A 68 6.73 -0.76 -10.31
N SER A 69 5.59 -0.89 -10.96
CA SER A 69 4.59 -1.91 -10.69
C SER A 69 4.53 -2.87 -11.86
N LEU A 70 4.55 -4.17 -11.59
CA LEU A 70 4.31 -5.20 -12.59
C LEU A 70 2.87 -5.65 -12.47
N GLY A 71 2.23 -5.70 -13.63
CA GLY A 71 0.83 -6.05 -13.80
C GLY A 71 0.42 -7.40 -13.21
N GLU A 72 -0.91 -7.53 -13.27
CA GLU A 72 -1.75 -8.56 -12.70
C GLU A 72 -1.28 -10.01 -12.93
N ILE A 73 -1.15 -10.76 -11.83
CA ILE A 73 -1.27 -12.23 -11.90
C ILE A 73 -2.66 -12.59 -11.39
N THR A 74 -3.48 -13.10 -12.29
CA THR A 74 -4.76 -13.73 -11.95
C THR A 74 -4.57 -15.23 -11.86
N ARG A 75 -4.93 -15.78 -10.71
CA ARG A 75 -4.94 -17.23 -10.48
C ARG A 75 -6.31 -17.80 -10.85
N ALA A 76 -6.35 -19.11 -11.11
CA ALA A 76 -7.60 -19.83 -11.41
C ALA A 76 -8.64 -19.76 -10.28
N ASP A 77 -8.21 -19.49 -9.04
CA ASP A 77 -9.08 -19.28 -7.88
C ASP A 77 -9.68 -17.85 -7.80
N GLY A 78 -9.42 -17.01 -8.80
CA GLY A 78 -9.85 -15.60 -8.83
C GLY A 78 -8.98 -14.65 -8.02
N THR A 79 -7.91 -15.13 -7.37
CA THR A 79 -6.97 -14.27 -6.67
C THR A 79 -6.19 -13.41 -7.65
N ARG A 80 -6.19 -12.09 -7.44
CA ARG A 80 -5.31 -11.16 -8.14
C ARG A 80 -4.13 -10.78 -7.27
N THR A 81 -2.94 -10.66 -7.87
CA THR A 81 -1.76 -10.12 -7.18
C THR A 81 -1.06 -9.08 -8.07
N SER A 82 -0.69 -7.95 -7.47
CA SER A 82 0.11 -6.89 -8.10
C SER A 82 1.40 -6.71 -7.29
N ALA A 83 2.54 -6.65 -7.99
CA ALA A 83 3.86 -6.51 -7.38
C ALA A 83 4.40 -5.10 -7.65
N LEU A 84 5.04 -4.49 -6.66
CA LEU A 84 5.59 -3.15 -6.80
C LEU A 84 6.94 -3.00 -6.11
N ARG A 85 7.82 -2.21 -6.70
CA ARG A 85 9.06 -1.72 -6.12
C ARG A 85 9.07 -0.20 -6.19
N PHE A 86 9.68 0.43 -5.21
CA PHE A 86 9.85 1.88 -5.17
C PHE A 86 11.21 2.24 -4.58
N THR A 87 11.70 3.41 -4.94
CA THR A 87 12.92 4.00 -4.41
C THR A 87 12.77 5.51 -4.30
N THR A 88 13.63 6.13 -3.50
CA THR A 88 13.79 7.59 -3.46
C THR A 88 15.22 7.93 -3.03
N SER A 89 15.79 8.94 -3.68
CA SER A 89 17.07 9.55 -3.32
C SER A 89 16.93 10.66 -2.28
N ASP A 90 15.70 11.04 -1.91
CA ASP A 90 15.44 12.15 -1.01
C ASP A 90 16.04 11.91 0.39
N PRO A 91 16.92 12.80 0.90
CA PRO A 91 17.59 12.64 2.18
C PRO A 91 16.63 12.68 3.38
N LEU A 92 15.49 13.38 3.25
CA LEU A 92 14.50 13.51 4.31
C LEU A 92 13.47 12.37 4.30
N SER A 93 13.52 11.48 3.31
CA SER A 93 12.64 10.31 3.30
C SER A 93 13.10 9.27 4.34
N PRO A 94 12.21 8.82 5.25
CA PRO A 94 12.50 7.69 6.13
C PRO A 94 12.50 6.34 5.40
N ILE A 95 11.96 6.30 4.19
CA ILE A 95 11.85 5.11 3.34
C ILE A 95 12.81 5.28 2.16
N ARG A 96 13.68 4.31 1.88
CA ARG A 96 14.54 4.31 0.70
C ARG A 96 14.05 3.31 -0.34
N ASP A 97 14.72 2.17 -0.44
CA ASP A 97 14.38 1.12 -1.40
C ASP A 97 13.35 0.20 -0.75
N GLY A 98 12.17 0.09 -1.35
CA GLY A 98 11.15 -0.82 -0.88
C GLY A 98 10.56 -1.68 -1.97
N ARG A 99 10.00 -2.79 -1.53
CA ARG A 99 9.35 -3.80 -2.37
C ARG A 99 8.15 -4.34 -1.64
N GLY A 100 7.08 -4.57 -2.37
CA GLY A 100 5.83 -5.03 -1.80
C GLY A 100 4.93 -5.66 -2.83
N TYR A 101 3.84 -6.22 -2.33
CA TYR A 101 2.78 -6.70 -3.18
C TYR A 101 1.43 -6.35 -2.57
N TRP A 102 0.44 -6.34 -3.44
CA TRP A 102 -0.97 -6.31 -3.11
C TRP A 102 -1.61 -7.59 -3.59
N ARG A 103 -2.48 -8.15 -2.76
CA ARG A 103 -3.22 -9.37 -3.07
C ARG A 103 -4.69 -9.15 -2.77
N TYR A 104 -5.52 -9.62 -3.69
CA TYR A 104 -6.96 -9.53 -3.65
C TYR A 104 -7.48 -10.95 -3.69
N VAL A 105 -7.98 -11.46 -2.56
CA VAL A 105 -8.51 -12.81 -2.47
C VAL A 105 -10.03 -12.70 -2.34
N PRO A 106 -10.82 -13.20 -3.30
CA PRO A 106 -12.25 -13.34 -3.12
C PRO A 106 -12.54 -14.23 -1.90
N ALA A 107 -13.32 -13.70 -0.96
CA ALA A 107 -13.87 -14.46 0.14
C ALA A 107 -15.24 -15.02 -0.27
N GLY A 108 -15.57 -16.22 0.22
CA GLY A 108 -16.82 -16.91 -0.16
C GLY A 108 -18.11 -16.19 0.26
N ASP A 109 -18.02 -15.12 1.06
CA ASP A 109 -19.14 -14.29 1.51
C ASP A 109 -19.38 -13.04 0.64
N GLY A 110 -18.69 -12.95 -0.51
CA GLY A 110 -18.76 -11.79 -1.41
C GLY A 110 -17.88 -10.62 -0.99
N ALA A 111 -17.09 -10.74 0.09
CA ALA A 111 -16.05 -9.78 0.43
C ALA A 111 -14.74 -10.08 -0.31
N ILE A 112 -13.87 -9.08 -0.40
CA ILE A 112 -12.49 -9.22 -0.90
C ILE A 112 -11.54 -9.02 0.27
N SER A 113 -10.68 -10.00 0.52
CA SER A 113 -9.54 -9.84 1.42
C SER A 113 -8.43 -9.11 0.68
N PHE A 114 -8.27 -7.83 0.98
CA PHE A 114 -7.22 -6.98 0.44
C PHE A 114 -6.02 -6.97 1.37
N ILE A 115 -4.90 -7.48 0.88
CA ILE A 115 -3.69 -7.76 1.65
C ILE A 115 -2.52 -7.00 1.04
N THR A 116 -1.68 -6.41 1.87
CA THR A 116 -0.35 -5.96 1.49
C THR A 116 0.71 -6.51 2.43
N GLY A 117 1.80 -6.97 1.84
CA GLY A 117 3.06 -7.27 2.50
C GLY A 117 4.17 -6.48 1.81
N TYR A 118 4.95 -5.71 2.56
CA TYR A 118 6.08 -4.99 2.00
C TYR A 118 7.19 -4.76 3.01
N ASP A 119 8.40 -4.54 2.50
CA ASP A 119 9.56 -4.17 3.30
C ASP A 119 10.35 -3.08 2.58
N TYR A 120 11.14 -2.31 3.33
CA TYR A 120 11.98 -1.24 2.82
C TYR A 120 13.26 -1.05 3.63
N SER A 121 14.28 -0.48 3.01
CA SER A 121 15.49 0.00 3.68
C SER A 121 15.24 1.36 4.33
N SER A 122 15.62 1.49 5.60
CA SER A 122 15.43 2.73 6.36
C SER A 122 16.37 3.84 5.87
N GLY A 123 15.79 5.02 5.62
CA GLY A 123 16.56 6.24 5.33
C GLY A 123 17.15 6.90 6.57
N TRP A 124 16.62 6.60 7.77
CA TRP A 124 17.01 7.23 9.04
C TRP A 124 17.69 6.26 10.01
N GLY A 125 18.13 5.10 9.51
CA GLY A 125 18.78 4.08 10.32
C GLY A 125 17.93 3.62 11.50
N VAL A 126 18.42 3.83 12.73
CA VAL A 126 17.82 3.35 13.99
C VAL A 126 16.43 3.90 14.30
N LEU A 127 16.08 5.08 13.77
CA LEU A 127 14.75 5.67 13.97
C LEU A 127 13.63 4.85 13.31
N ASP A 128 13.98 3.89 12.44
CA ASP A 128 13.01 2.99 11.80
C ASP A 128 12.17 2.20 12.81
N VAL A 129 12.69 1.95 14.02
CA VAL A 129 11.96 1.26 15.10
C VAL A 129 10.67 1.99 15.46
N VAL A 130 10.63 3.32 15.30
CA VAL A 130 9.43 4.15 15.52
C VAL A 130 8.70 4.43 14.20
N VAL A 131 9.45 4.71 13.13
CA VAL A 131 8.86 5.08 11.84
C VAL A 131 8.08 3.93 11.21
N ARG A 132 8.60 2.70 11.25
CA ARG A 132 7.95 1.54 10.65
C ARG A 132 6.58 1.20 11.26
N PRO A 133 6.41 1.22 12.60
CA PRO A 133 5.07 1.16 13.21
C PRO A 133 4.12 2.25 12.72
N ILE A 134 4.58 3.50 12.60
CA ILE A 134 3.78 4.63 12.14
C ILE A 134 3.36 4.44 10.68
N ILE A 135 4.29 4.06 9.80
CA ILE A 135 3.98 3.81 8.39
C ILE A 135 2.95 2.70 8.28
N GLY A 136 3.14 1.59 8.98
CA GLY A 136 2.17 0.51 8.88
C GLY A 136 0.81 0.88 9.52
N TRP A 137 0.78 1.73 10.55
CA TRP A 137 -0.47 2.30 11.05
C TRP A 137 -1.16 3.14 9.98
N ALA A 138 -0.41 3.99 9.27
CA ALA A 138 -0.92 4.81 8.18
C ALA A 138 -1.48 3.95 7.04
N THR A 139 -0.79 2.87 6.66
CA THR A 139 -1.29 1.88 5.70
C THR A 139 -2.62 1.29 6.14
N ALA A 140 -2.72 0.84 7.39
CA ALA A 140 -3.94 0.25 7.93
C ALA A 140 -5.09 1.26 8.00
N TRP A 141 -4.81 2.50 8.40
CA TRP A 141 -5.80 3.57 8.41
C TRP A 141 -6.32 3.86 7.00
N SER A 142 -5.43 3.91 6.01
CA SER A 142 -5.80 4.08 4.61
C SER A 142 -6.62 2.92 4.05
N PHE A 143 -6.31 1.68 4.43
CA PHE A 143 -7.11 0.52 4.05
C PHE A 143 -8.54 0.60 4.59
N ASP A 144 -8.72 1.01 5.86
CA ASP A 144 -10.07 1.20 6.40
C ASP A 144 -10.79 2.39 5.75
N ARG A 145 -10.08 3.45 5.36
CA ARG A 145 -10.64 4.57 4.60
C ARG A 145 -11.11 4.15 3.21
N LEU A 146 -10.33 3.32 2.52
CA LEU A 146 -10.73 2.69 1.25
C LEU A 146 -11.97 1.81 1.44
N ARG A 147 -11.97 0.96 2.48
CA ARG A 147 -13.12 0.11 2.81
C ARG A 147 -14.39 0.95 3.00
N ILE A 148 -14.33 2.01 3.82
CA ILE A 148 -15.47 2.90 4.05
C ILE A 148 -15.96 3.49 2.73
N TRP A 149 -15.05 3.98 1.89
CA TRP A 149 -15.42 4.56 0.60
C TRP A 149 -16.14 3.55 -0.30
N LEU A 150 -15.59 2.35 -0.46
CA LEU A 150 -16.15 1.33 -1.35
C LEU A 150 -17.45 0.71 -0.80
N GLU A 151 -17.59 0.56 0.52
CA GLU A 151 -18.78 -0.06 1.13
C GLU A 151 -19.95 0.93 1.33
N THR A 152 -19.67 2.23 1.47
CA THR A 152 -20.68 3.22 1.86
C THR A 152 -20.86 4.36 0.84
N GLY A 153 -19.97 4.47 -0.14
CA GLY A 153 -19.93 5.59 -1.09
C GLY A 153 -19.41 6.90 -0.49
N VAL A 154 -19.09 6.95 0.81
CA VAL A 154 -18.55 8.15 1.47
C VAL A 154 -17.17 8.46 0.91
N ALA A 155 -17.05 9.58 0.21
CA ALA A 155 -15.81 10.02 -0.41
C ALA A 155 -14.65 10.07 0.60
N PRO A 156 -13.43 9.58 0.25
CA PRO A 156 -12.30 9.56 1.15
C PRO A 156 -11.97 10.93 1.74
N GLU A 157 -12.16 12.01 0.98
CA GLU A 157 -11.86 13.40 1.36
C GLU A 157 -12.63 13.87 2.60
N GLN A 158 -13.76 13.24 2.93
CA GLN A 158 -14.49 13.50 4.17
C GLN A 158 -13.76 13.03 5.43
N TRP A 159 -12.75 12.18 5.25
CA TRP A 159 -11.87 11.65 6.29
C TRP A 159 -10.46 12.17 6.07
N PRO A 160 -10.14 13.43 6.39
CA PRO A 160 -8.77 13.90 6.40
C PRO A 160 -7.99 13.23 7.54
N LEU A 161 -6.65 13.27 7.51
CA LEU A 161 -5.82 12.61 8.52
C LEU A 161 -6.17 13.03 9.96
N TRP A 162 -6.52 14.30 10.19
CA TRP A 162 -6.91 14.80 11.51
C TRP A 162 -8.26 14.26 12.03
N SER A 163 -9.03 13.56 11.20
CA SER A 163 -10.24 12.84 11.64
C SER A 163 -9.96 11.72 12.66
N VAL A 164 -8.69 11.33 12.82
CA VAL A 164 -8.23 10.45 13.89
C VAL A 164 -8.47 11.02 15.29
N LEU A 165 -8.74 12.32 15.40
CA LEU A 165 -9.11 12.99 16.64
C LEU A 165 -10.63 13.04 16.87
N TRP A 166 -11.44 12.73 15.86
CA TRP A 166 -12.92 12.76 15.95
C TRP A 166 -13.48 11.51 16.64
N PHE A 167 -13.13 11.27 17.90
CA PHE A 167 -13.50 10.04 18.61
C PHE A 167 -15.01 9.81 18.72
N TRP A 168 -15.82 10.88 18.61
CA TRP A 168 -17.28 10.81 18.56
C TRP A 168 -17.85 10.27 17.23
N ARG A 169 -17.09 10.31 16.12
CA ARG A 169 -17.54 9.75 14.85
C ARG A 169 -17.21 8.26 14.75
N ALA A 170 -18.17 7.40 15.08
CA ALA A 170 -18.02 5.94 15.03
C ALA A 170 -17.60 5.40 13.64
N ASN A 171 -18.03 6.08 12.57
CA ASN A 171 -17.78 5.70 11.18
C ASN A 171 -16.43 6.16 10.61
N ARG A 172 -15.61 6.87 11.40
CA ARG A 172 -14.28 7.30 10.95
C ARG A 172 -13.36 6.11 10.63
N PRO A 173 -12.33 6.29 9.77
CA PRO A 173 -11.34 5.26 9.54
C PRO A 173 -10.51 4.97 10.80
N ARG A 174 -10.24 3.69 11.05
CA ARG A 174 -9.48 3.18 12.20
C ARG A 174 -8.53 2.08 11.77
N ALA A 175 -7.22 2.31 11.94
CA ALA A 175 -6.19 1.29 11.70
C ALA A 175 -6.42 -0.02 12.47
N GLY A 176 -7.08 0.06 13.64
CA GLY A 176 -7.42 -1.10 14.47
C GLY A 176 -8.46 -2.05 13.86
N ARG A 177 -9.16 -1.66 12.79
CA ARG A 177 -10.08 -2.55 12.05
C ARG A 177 -9.35 -3.46 11.06
N CYS A 178 -8.10 -3.16 10.75
CA CYS A 178 -7.28 -4.00 9.87
C CYS A 178 -6.43 -4.98 10.67
N LYS A 179 -6.19 -6.15 10.11
CA LYS A 179 -5.21 -7.10 10.64
C LYS A 179 -3.80 -6.60 10.29
N ARG A 180 -2.88 -6.76 11.24
CA ARG A 180 -1.48 -6.33 11.13
C ARG A 180 -0.49 -7.49 11.11
N LYS A 181 -1.02 -8.71 11.02
CA LYS A 181 -0.31 -9.97 10.90
C LYS A 181 -1.17 -10.94 10.09
N PRO A 182 -0.58 -11.86 9.32
CA PRO A 182 -1.33 -12.92 8.67
C PRO A 182 -1.93 -13.86 9.72
N HIS A 183 -2.97 -14.59 9.33
CA HIS A 183 -3.57 -15.62 10.18
C HIS A 183 -2.52 -16.63 10.62
N GLY A 184 -2.47 -16.96 11.92
CA GLY A 184 -1.45 -17.85 12.50
C GLY A 184 -0.01 -17.29 12.57
N GLY A 185 0.25 -16.09 12.03
CA GLY A 185 1.60 -15.53 11.95
C GLY A 185 1.94 -14.47 13.01
N SER A 186 3.17 -13.95 12.91
CA SER A 186 3.70 -12.88 13.77
C SER A 186 3.76 -11.54 13.03
N ARG A 187 3.59 -10.42 13.75
CA ARG A 187 3.83 -9.08 13.20
C ARG A 187 5.29 -8.88 12.74
N ARG A 188 6.23 -9.58 13.38
CA ARG A 188 7.67 -9.48 13.10
C ARG A 188 8.16 -10.46 12.03
N ALA A 189 7.26 -11.25 11.42
CA ALA A 189 7.63 -12.20 10.39
C ALA A 189 8.11 -11.51 9.11
N ASP A 190 8.79 -12.28 8.25
CA ASP A 190 9.06 -11.85 6.88
C ASP A 190 7.77 -11.95 6.05
N HIS A 191 7.10 -10.82 5.87
CA HIS A 191 5.87 -10.73 5.08
C HIS A 191 6.12 -10.71 3.57
N LEU A 192 7.38 -10.75 3.13
CA LEU A 192 7.73 -10.96 1.72
C LEU A 192 7.93 -12.44 1.37
N SER A 193 7.96 -13.34 2.36
CA SER A 193 8.02 -14.79 2.12
C SER A 193 6.86 -15.28 1.24
N ALA A 194 5.68 -14.67 1.40
CA ALA A 194 4.49 -14.96 0.61
C ALA A 194 4.37 -14.10 -0.66
N ALA A 195 5.36 -13.27 -0.99
CA ALA A 195 5.30 -12.41 -2.18
C ALA A 195 5.29 -13.25 -3.47
N PRO A 196 4.63 -12.78 -4.55
CA PRO A 196 4.69 -13.47 -5.84
C PRO A 196 6.13 -13.48 -6.38
N GLU A 197 6.50 -14.52 -7.14
CA GLU A 197 7.84 -14.60 -7.77
C GLU A 197 8.14 -13.40 -8.68
N THR A 198 7.10 -12.81 -9.26
CA THR A 198 7.21 -11.60 -10.08
C THR A 198 7.80 -10.42 -9.32
N LEU A 199 7.63 -10.34 -7.99
CA LEU A 199 8.28 -9.31 -7.19
C LEU A 199 9.81 -9.45 -7.19
N ARG A 200 10.33 -10.69 -7.22
CA ARG A 200 11.78 -10.93 -7.32
C ARG A 200 12.32 -10.59 -8.70
N LYS A 201 11.52 -10.80 -9.74
CA LYS A 201 11.87 -10.54 -11.15
C LYS A 201 11.70 -9.07 -11.56
N LEU A 202 11.07 -8.25 -10.71
CA LEU A 202 10.81 -6.86 -10.99
C LEU A 202 12.13 -6.07 -11.04
N ALA A 203 12.33 -5.31 -12.12
CA ALA A 203 13.53 -4.50 -12.31
C ALA A 203 13.75 -3.50 -11.16
N ASP A 204 15.00 -3.11 -10.93
CA ASP A 204 15.30 -2.06 -9.97
C ASP A 204 14.74 -0.73 -10.49
N PRO A 205 13.93 0.00 -9.70
CA PRO A 205 13.46 1.34 -10.07
C PRO A 205 14.60 2.33 -10.35
N LYS A 206 15.85 2.02 -10.00
CA LYS A 206 17.05 2.83 -10.27
C LYS A 206 17.61 2.76 -11.70
N GLY A 207 17.19 1.85 -12.58
CA GLY A 207 17.76 1.72 -13.96
C GLY A 207 16.72 1.96 -15.07
N THR A 208 17.00 2.65 -16.18
CA THR A 208 18.23 3.25 -16.73
C THR A 208 17.95 4.67 -17.21
N ALA A 209 18.79 5.63 -16.79
CA ALA A 209 19.14 6.76 -17.65
C ALA A 209 20.15 6.28 -18.70
#